data_AF-A0A383CD48-F1
#
_entry.id   AF-A0A383CD48-F1
#
_cell.length_a   1.000
_cell.length_b   1.000
_cell.length_c   1.000
_cell.angle_alpha   90.00
_cell.angle_beta   90.00
_cell.angle_gamma   90.00
#
_symmetry.space_group_name_H-M   'P 1'
#
loop_
_entity.id
_entity.type
_entity.pdbx_description
1 polymer ?
#
loop_
_entity_poly.entity_id
_entity_poly.type
_entity_poly.pdbx_seq_one_letter_code
_entity_poly.pdbx_strand_id
1 'polypeptide(L)'
;DDWRPRYRTTGGDQGLAWDACLSDGACWVMDCGDIQSVRSIHTTEPNGRWDQPPGLSWRHPAPWSGPQRLLRINLDDAADVREVAPFGTAGGGIIAPPVHVPGDGSTAGTAIAWDSINGGLAGIDDRTMEPIWHLEVRPSMQPVVFSESGELVVNDFTDGGTDDLVVVDVATGNVLDRVSTGSRIANGMFLSAGGHRDIWYCTTLALSHITWS
;
A
#
# COMPACT_ATOMS: atom_id res chain seq x y z
N ASP A 1 5.08 -24.05 -18.55
CA ASP A 1 4.97 -22.99 -17.54
C ASP A 1 6.29 -22.77 -16.82
N ASP A 2 7.05 -21.78 -17.30
CA ASP A 2 8.36 -21.40 -16.76
C ASP A 2 8.40 -19.97 -16.21
N TRP A 3 7.25 -19.29 -16.11
CA TRP A 3 7.17 -17.93 -15.57
C TRP A 3 7.49 -17.94 -14.06
N ARG A 4 8.68 -17.46 -13.70
CA ARG A 4 9.20 -17.41 -12.31
C ARG A 4 10.17 -16.23 -12.12
N PRO A 5 9.72 -14.99 -12.31
CA PRO A 5 10.57 -13.81 -12.23
C PRO A 5 11.23 -13.71 -10.86
N ARG A 6 12.48 -13.24 -10.84
CA ARG A 6 13.21 -13.00 -9.59
C ARG A 6 12.99 -11.55 -9.16
N TYR A 7 12.17 -11.33 -8.13
CA TYR A 7 11.93 -9.98 -7.58
C TYR A 7 12.93 -9.59 -6.47
N ARG A 8 13.65 -10.55 -5.89
CA ARG A 8 14.64 -10.32 -4.83
C ARG A 8 15.77 -11.34 -4.84
N THR A 9 16.85 -11.04 -4.12
CA THR A 9 17.99 -11.94 -3.89
C THR A 9 18.17 -12.23 -2.40
N THR A 10 18.64 -13.43 -2.08
CA THR A 10 19.03 -13.77 -0.70
C THR A 10 20.13 -12.84 -0.22
N GLY A 11 19.94 -12.23 0.96
CA GLY A 11 20.89 -11.27 1.54
C GLY A 11 20.94 -9.91 0.84
N GLY A 12 20.00 -9.63 -0.08
CA GLY A 12 19.82 -8.28 -0.62
C GLY A 12 19.19 -7.32 0.39
N ASP A 13 19.17 -6.04 0.03
CA ASP A 13 18.67 -4.97 0.89
C ASP A 13 17.15 -4.84 0.93
N GLN A 14 16.41 -5.71 0.24
CA GLN A 14 14.96 -5.56 0.03
C GLN A 14 14.14 -6.65 0.73
N GLY A 15 12.90 -6.29 1.08
CA GLY A 15 11.96 -7.14 1.81
C GLY A 15 11.40 -8.31 1.01
N LEU A 16 10.52 -9.09 1.66
CA LEU A 16 9.69 -10.07 0.97
C LEU A 16 8.51 -9.36 0.32
N ALA A 17 8.01 -9.97 -0.74
CA ALA A 17 6.66 -9.75 -1.24
C ALA A 17 5.83 -11.00 -0.99
N TRP A 18 4.65 -10.84 -0.41
CA TRP A 18 3.72 -11.95 -0.16
C TRP A 18 2.40 -11.86 -0.93
N ASP A 19 2.11 -10.71 -1.55
CA ASP A 19 0.92 -10.44 -2.35
C ASP A 19 1.30 -9.60 -3.59
N ALA A 20 0.41 -9.58 -4.57
CA ALA A 20 0.62 -8.91 -5.85
C ALA A 20 -0.71 -8.38 -6.40
N CYS A 21 -0.62 -7.38 -7.28
CA CYS A 21 -1.74 -6.90 -8.08
C CYS A 21 -1.52 -7.30 -9.55
N LEU A 22 -2.48 -7.99 -10.17
CA LEU A 22 -2.44 -8.32 -11.59
C LEU A 22 -3.30 -7.31 -12.36
N SER A 23 -2.69 -6.56 -13.28
CA SER A 23 -3.38 -5.51 -14.02
C SER A 23 -2.60 -5.11 -15.26
N ASP A 24 -3.32 -4.89 -16.36
CA ASP A 24 -2.79 -4.46 -17.67
C ASP A 24 -1.56 -5.24 -18.17
N GLY A 25 -1.67 -6.57 -18.18
CA GLY A 25 -0.60 -7.46 -18.67
C GLY A 25 0.63 -7.54 -17.74
N ALA A 26 0.57 -6.96 -16.54
CA ALA A 26 1.65 -6.98 -15.58
C ALA A 26 1.23 -7.53 -14.21
N CYS A 27 2.22 -8.07 -13.50
CA CYS A 27 2.21 -8.34 -12.08
C CYS A 27 2.95 -7.22 -11.36
N TRP A 28 2.25 -6.55 -10.45
CA TRP A 28 2.73 -5.44 -9.65
C TRP A 28 3.01 -5.90 -8.22
N VAL A 29 4.20 -5.58 -7.73
CA VAL A 29 4.70 -6.11 -6.45
C VAL A 29 5.41 -5.00 -5.67
N MET A 30 5.26 -4.98 -4.34
CA MET A 30 6.07 -4.15 -3.44
C MET A 30 6.85 -5.03 -2.47
N ASP A 31 7.78 -4.45 -1.69
CA ASP A 31 8.37 -5.15 -0.55
C ASP A 31 7.36 -5.15 0.62
N CYS A 32 6.32 -5.97 0.45
CA CYS A 32 5.17 -6.13 1.33
C CYS A 32 5.20 -7.47 2.09
N GLY A 33 5.05 -7.39 3.42
CA GLY A 33 4.58 -8.54 4.21
C GLY A 33 5.52 -9.10 5.28
N ASP A 34 6.82 -8.79 5.27
CA ASP A 34 7.76 -9.36 6.26
C ASP A 34 8.30 -8.34 7.27
N ILE A 35 7.49 -7.32 7.57
CA ILE A 35 7.82 -6.34 8.61
C ILE A 35 7.78 -6.98 10.00
N GLN A 36 8.44 -6.36 10.99
CA GLN A 36 8.66 -6.93 12.31
C GLN A 36 7.36 -7.31 13.06
N SER A 37 6.28 -6.54 12.90
CA SER A 37 4.98 -6.85 13.52
C SER A 37 4.36 -8.13 12.95
N VAL A 38 4.45 -8.33 11.63
CA VAL A 38 3.96 -9.53 10.95
C VAL A 38 4.79 -10.74 11.36
N ARG A 39 6.12 -10.63 11.39
CA ARG A 39 7.00 -11.69 11.90
C ARG A 39 6.57 -12.14 13.30
N SER A 40 6.33 -11.18 14.19
CA SER A 40 5.94 -11.46 15.57
C SER A 40 4.63 -12.26 15.64
N ILE A 41 3.62 -11.88 14.82
CA ILE A 41 2.35 -12.61 14.70
C ILE A 41 2.58 -14.05 14.22
N HIS A 42 3.32 -14.24 13.13
CA HIS A 42 3.51 -15.56 12.52
C HIS A 42 4.46 -16.48 13.28
N THR A 43 5.33 -15.95 14.15
CA THR A 43 6.21 -16.77 15.00
C THR A 43 5.60 -17.13 16.35
N THR A 44 4.37 -16.71 16.63
CA THR A 44 3.68 -16.98 17.90
C THR A 44 2.50 -17.93 17.68
N GLU A 45 2.49 -19.05 18.39
CA GLU A 45 1.41 -20.05 18.34
C GLU A 45 0.45 -19.89 19.53
N PRO A 46 -0.88 -19.90 19.31
CA PRO A 46 -1.56 -19.89 18.01
C PRO A 46 -1.54 -18.51 17.35
N ASN A 47 -1.22 -18.45 16.06
CA ASN A 47 -1.09 -17.24 15.20
C ASN A 47 -1.33 -15.89 15.91
N GLY A 48 -0.28 -15.35 16.54
CA GLY A 48 -0.31 -14.03 17.16
C GLY A 48 -1.23 -13.90 18.37
N ARG A 49 -1.44 -14.98 19.13
CA ARG A 49 -2.11 -14.92 20.44
C ARG A 49 -1.07 -14.89 21.56
N TRP A 50 -1.16 -13.84 22.36
CA TRP A 50 -0.34 -13.66 23.56
C TRP A 50 -1.25 -13.42 24.76
N ASP A 51 -0.84 -13.89 25.93
CA ASP A 51 -1.45 -13.46 27.20
C ASP A 51 -1.22 -11.96 27.45
N GLN A 52 -0.07 -11.45 26.98
CA GLN A 52 0.30 -10.05 26.95
C GLN A 52 0.90 -9.73 25.58
N PRO A 53 0.19 -9.02 24.70
CA PRO A 53 0.69 -8.74 23.37
C PRO A 53 1.95 -7.88 23.42
N PRO A 54 2.96 -8.15 22.58
CA PRO A 54 4.07 -7.23 22.41
C PRO A 54 3.58 -5.92 21.82
N GLY A 55 4.42 -4.88 21.82
CA GLY A 55 4.12 -3.67 21.07
C GLY A 55 4.12 -3.97 19.57
N LEU A 56 2.98 -4.33 18.99
CA LEU A 56 2.84 -4.52 17.55
C LEU A 56 2.60 -3.18 16.89
N SER A 57 3.61 -2.68 16.19
CA SER A 57 3.47 -1.48 15.37
C SER A 57 4.03 -1.75 13.99
N TRP A 58 3.27 -1.38 12.96
CA TRP A 58 3.78 -1.30 11.60
C TRP A 58 4.82 -0.19 11.43
N ARG A 59 4.99 0.70 12.41
CA ARG A 59 6.04 1.73 12.45
C ARG A 59 7.39 1.20 12.94
N HIS A 60 7.46 -0.07 13.35
CA HIS A 60 8.76 -0.67 13.68
C HIS A 60 9.68 -0.65 12.48
N PRO A 61 11.00 -0.46 12.66
CA PRO A 61 11.95 -0.46 11.57
C PRO A 61 11.83 -1.73 10.71
N ALA A 62 11.98 -1.54 9.40
CA ALA A 62 12.07 -2.68 8.48
C ALA A 62 13.26 -3.57 8.87
N PRO A 63 13.14 -4.90 8.74
CA PRO A 63 14.27 -5.82 8.88
C PRO A 63 15.33 -5.73 7.75
N TRP A 64 15.20 -4.76 6.85
CA TRP A 64 16.04 -4.55 5.69
C TRP A 64 16.37 -3.05 5.55
N SER A 65 17.37 -2.73 4.73
CA SER A 65 17.95 -1.38 4.58
C SER A 65 17.42 -0.63 3.35
N GLY A 66 16.94 -1.34 2.34
CA GLY A 66 16.49 -0.78 1.07
C GLY A 66 15.25 0.09 1.21
N PRO A 67 15.05 1.05 0.29
CA PRO A 67 13.83 1.84 0.24
C PRO A 67 12.67 1.00 -0.29
N GLN A 68 11.46 1.38 0.10
CA GLN A 68 10.25 0.81 -0.48
C GLN A 68 10.27 0.99 -2.00
N ARG A 69 10.06 -0.11 -2.73
CA ARG A 69 10.02 -0.12 -4.19
C ARG A 69 8.73 -0.75 -4.71
N LEU A 70 8.40 -0.35 -5.92
CA LEU A 70 7.38 -0.95 -6.76
C LEU A 70 8.08 -1.66 -7.92
N LEU A 71 7.70 -2.91 -8.16
CA LEU A 71 8.11 -3.68 -9.33
C LEU A 71 6.92 -3.86 -10.27
N ARG A 72 7.20 -3.74 -11.56
CA ARG A 72 6.32 -4.14 -12.67
C ARG A 72 6.96 -5.32 -13.38
N ILE A 73 6.26 -6.44 -13.45
CA ILE A 73 6.73 -7.65 -14.10
C ILE A 73 5.78 -8.04 -15.22
N ASN A 74 6.28 -8.19 -16.44
CA ASN A 74 5.46 -8.60 -17.57
C ASN A 74 4.94 -10.05 -17.38
N LEU A 75 3.66 -10.29 -17.62
CA LEU A 75 3.05 -11.62 -17.48
C LEU A 75 3.45 -12.59 -18.59
N ASP A 76 3.83 -12.08 -19.77
CA ASP A 76 4.26 -12.87 -20.92
C ASP A 76 5.79 -13.01 -20.99
N ASP A 77 6.54 -12.16 -20.27
CA ASP A 77 8.02 -12.19 -20.22
C ASP A 77 8.55 -12.03 -18.78
N ALA A 78 8.93 -13.15 -18.16
CA ALA A 78 9.49 -13.16 -16.79
C ALA A 78 10.84 -12.42 -16.66
N ALA A 79 11.48 -12.03 -17.76
CA ALA A 79 12.72 -11.24 -17.75
C ALA A 79 12.45 -9.71 -17.82
N ASP A 80 11.28 -9.27 -18.27
CA ASP A 80 10.88 -7.85 -18.24
C ASP A 80 10.39 -7.49 -16.83
N VAL A 81 11.36 -7.21 -15.96
CA VAL A 81 11.18 -6.72 -14.60
C VAL A 81 11.70 -5.29 -14.55
N ARG A 82 10.83 -4.35 -14.19
CA ARG A 82 11.18 -2.94 -13.97
C ARG A 82 10.91 -2.58 -12.53
N GLU A 83 11.70 -1.71 -11.96
CA GLU A 83 11.56 -1.28 -10.56
C GLU A 83 11.74 0.23 -10.40
N VAL A 84 11.07 0.79 -9.40
CA VAL A 84 11.24 2.17 -8.96
C VAL A 84 11.14 2.23 -7.44
N ALA A 85 11.98 3.05 -6.80
CA ALA A 85 11.90 3.37 -5.38
C ALA A 85 11.34 4.79 -5.23
N PRO A 86 10.00 4.99 -5.19
CA PRO A 86 9.41 6.32 -5.36
C PRO A 86 9.80 7.30 -4.24
N PHE A 87 10.08 6.81 -3.03
CA PHE A 87 10.40 7.66 -1.88
C PHE A 87 11.91 7.83 -1.63
N GLY A 88 12.73 6.86 -2.05
CA GLY A 88 14.18 6.85 -1.83
C GLY A 88 14.64 6.68 -0.36
N THR A 89 13.74 6.81 0.62
CA THR A 89 14.07 6.65 2.05
C THR A 89 14.33 5.20 2.41
N ALA A 90 15.49 4.92 3.00
CA ALA A 90 15.91 3.60 3.46
C ALA A 90 14.95 2.99 4.50
N GLY A 91 14.89 1.66 4.55
CA GLY A 91 14.09 0.92 5.54
C GLY A 91 12.58 1.06 5.36
N GLY A 92 12.12 1.19 4.12
CA GLY A 92 10.70 1.32 3.79
C GLY A 92 9.95 0.00 3.79
N GLY A 93 8.64 0.03 4.01
CA GLY A 93 7.85 -1.19 3.98
C GLY A 93 6.36 -1.02 4.27
N ILE A 94 5.61 -2.09 3.98
CA ILE A 94 4.15 -2.18 4.10
C ILE A 94 3.75 -3.65 4.24
N ILE A 95 2.48 -3.92 4.50
CA ILE A 95 1.89 -5.27 4.62
C ILE A 95 0.86 -5.59 3.53
N ALA A 96 0.66 -4.67 2.59
CA ALA A 96 -0.39 -4.70 1.59
C ALA A 96 0.23 -4.54 0.19
N PRO A 97 -0.41 -5.11 -0.85
CA PRO A 97 0.11 -5.06 -2.22
C PRO A 97 -0.13 -3.68 -2.83
N PRO A 98 0.57 -3.30 -3.91
CA PRO A 98 0.27 -2.08 -4.64
C PRO A 98 -1.11 -2.14 -5.30
N VAL A 99 -1.56 -1.00 -5.81
CA VAL A 99 -2.75 -0.91 -6.66
C VAL A 99 -2.34 -0.35 -8.02
N HIS A 100 -2.91 -0.88 -9.10
CA HIS A 100 -2.74 -0.33 -10.43
C HIS A 100 -4.09 0.10 -10.99
N VAL A 101 -4.18 1.36 -11.44
CA VAL A 101 -5.34 1.93 -12.12
C VAL A 101 -4.99 2.05 -13.61
N PRO A 102 -5.51 1.16 -14.47
CA PRO A 102 -5.20 1.19 -15.89
C PRO A 102 -5.64 2.49 -16.57
N GLY A 103 -4.87 2.94 -17.55
CA GLY A 103 -5.31 3.98 -18.48
C GLY A 103 -6.37 3.46 -19.46
N ASP A 104 -6.89 4.34 -20.31
CA ASP A 104 -7.89 3.99 -21.34
C ASP A 104 -7.26 3.52 -22.67
N GLY A 105 -5.95 3.25 -22.66
CA GLY A 105 -5.13 2.94 -23.84
C GLY A 105 -4.53 4.17 -24.50
N SER A 106 -5.14 5.36 -24.37
CA SER A 106 -4.58 6.62 -24.87
C SER A 106 -3.71 7.31 -23.82
N THR A 107 -4.08 7.19 -22.54
CA THR A 107 -3.32 7.70 -21.39
C THR A 107 -2.53 6.58 -20.70
N ALA A 108 -1.45 6.96 -20.00
CA ALA A 108 -0.75 6.05 -19.10
C ALA A 108 -1.66 5.68 -17.93
N GLY A 109 -1.53 4.45 -17.43
CA GLY A 109 -2.09 4.05 -16.15
C GLY A 109 -1.28 4.65 -15.00
N THR A 110 -1.82 4.53 -13.79
CA THR A 110 -1.13 4.95 -12.57
C THR A 110 -1.03 3.78 -11.61
N ALA A 111 0.20 3.39 -11.30
CA ALA A 111 0.47 2.49 -10.20
C ALA A 111 0.63 3.29 -8.91
N ILE A 112 0.05 2.78 -7.82
CA ILE A 112 0.03 3.42 -6.50
C ILE A 112 0.90 2.59 -5.57
N ALA A 113 1.90 3.24 -4.98
CA ALA A 113 2.80 2.67 -4.00
C ALA A 113 2.85 3.55 -2.74
N TRP A 114 3.10 2.94 -1.59
CA TRP A 114 3.22 3.66 -0.32
C TRP A 114 4.20 2.98 0.61
N ASP A 115 4.71 3.77 1.55
CA ASP A 115 5.60 3.34 2.61
C ASP A 115 4.95 3.64 3.95
N SER A 116 4.48 2.61 4.67
CA SER A 116 3.90 2.81 5.99
C SER A 116 4.96 3.22 7.00
N ILE A 117 6.13 2.58 6.95
CA ILE A 117 7.19 2.76 7.94
C ILE A 117 7.71 4.19 7.91
N ASN A 118 8.05 4.69 6.72
CA ASN A 118 8.57 6.05 6.59
C ASN A 118 7.45 7.09 6.41
N GLY A 119 6.30 6.69 5.86
CA GLY A 119 5.27 7.62 5.37
C GLY A 119 5.49 7.93 3.89
N GLY A 120 4.40 8.25 3.20
CA GLY A 120 4.37 8.60 1.80
C GLY A 120 3.42 7.71 1.00
N LEU A 121 2.68 8.35 0.10
CA LEU A 121 1.92 7.73 -0.98
C LEU A 121 2.40 8.33 -2.30
N ALA A 122 2.55 7.53 -3.35
CA ALA A 122 3.02 8.00 -4.64
C ALA A 122 2.20 7.38 -5.77
N GLY A 123 2.00 8.18 -6.82
CA GLY A 123 1.56 7.73 -8.14
C GLY A 123 2.76 7.58 -9.05
N ILE A 124 2.78 6.49 -9.81
CA ILE A 124 3.85 6.12 -10.73
C ILE A 124 3.22 5.94 -12.11
N ASP A 125 3.80 6.58 -13.13
CA ASP A 125 3.44 6.33 -14.53
C ASP A 125 3.81 4.89 -14.90
N ASP A 126 2.81 4.11 -15.34
CA ASP A 126 2.96 2.67 -15.58
C ASP A 126 3.84 2.31 -16.79
N ARG A 127 4.11 3.28 -17.68
CA ARG A 127 4.93 3.10 -18.87
C ARG A 127 6.38 3.47 -18.60
N THR A 128 6.60 4.64 -18.00
CA THR A 128 7.95 5.16 -17.75
C THR A 128 8.55 4.64 -16.44
N MET A 129 7.71 4.16 -15.52
CA MET A 129 8.09 3.82 -14.13
C MET A 129 8.65 5.03 -13.36
N GLU A 130 8.27 6.25 -13.73
CA GLU A 130 8.65 7.47 -13.03
C GLU A 130 7.54 7.92 -12.05
N PRO A 131 7.88 8.38 -10.84
CA PRO A 131 6.90 9.01 -9.95
C PRO A 131 6.33 10.28 -10.58
N ILE A 132 5.00 10.39 -10.61
CA ILE A 132 4.28 11.56 -11.16
C ILE A 132 3.76 12.49 -10.07
N TRP A 133 3.56 11.99 -8.86
CA TRP A 133 3.22 12.78 -7.68
C TRP A 133 3.57 12.03 -6.39
N HIS A 134 3.72 12.80 -5.31
CA HIS A 134 3.92 12.31 -3.94
C HIS A 134 2.96 13.01 -3.00
N LEU A 135 2.47 12.29 -2.01
CA LEU A 135 1.59 12.78 -0.97
C LEU A 135 2.11 12.33 0.41
N GLU A 136 2.28 13.30 1.29
CA GLU A 136 2.66 13.09 2.69
C GLU A 136 1.46 12.61 3.51
N VAL A 137 1.26 11.30 3.52
CA VAL A 137 0.29 10.58 4.34
C VAL A 137 0.93 9.29 4.84
N ARG A 138 0.33 8.63 5.83
CA ARG A 138 0.88 7.39 6.39
C ARG A 138 -0.16 6.26 6.34
N PRO A 139 -0.39 5.68 5.15
CA PRO A 139 -1.33 4.59 4.99
C PRO A 139 -0.78 3.31 5.61
N SER A 140 -1.65 2.50 6.22
CA SER A 140 -1.30 1.21 6.83
C SER A 140 -2.03 0.02 6.22
N MET A 141 -2.75 0.22 5.12
CA MET A 141 -3.64 -0.76 4.52
C MET A 141 -3.76 -0.60 3.01
N GLN A 142 -4.43 -1.56 2.35
CA GLN A 142 -4.76 -1.45 0.93
C GLN A 142 -5.87 -0.40 0.71
N PRO A 143 -5.73 0.48 -0.30
CA PRO A 143 -6.76 1.45 -0.65
C PRO A 143 -7.92 0.83 -1.42
N VAL A 144 -9.03 1.57 -1.50
CA VAL A 144 -10.12 1.32 -2.46
C VAL A 144 -10.07 2.38 -3.55
N VAL A 145 -10.21 1.96 -4.81
CA VAL A 145 -10.27 2.86 -5.96
C VAL A 145 -11.68 2.88 -6.55
N PHE A 146 -12.20 4.07 -6.80
CA PHE A 146 -13.42 4.32 -7.56
C PHE A 146 -13.04 4.75 -8.98
N SER A 147 -13.02 3.79 -9.89
CA SER A 147 -12.49 3.99 -11.26
C SER A 147 -13.28 5.04 -12.07
N GLU A 148 -14.59 5.17 -11.84
CA GLU A 148 -15.43 6.15 -12.54
C GLU A 148 -15.10 7.60 -12.17
N SER A 149 -14.75 7.86 -10.91
CA SER A 149 -14.41 9.20 -10.42
C SER A 149 -12.91 9.48 -10.40
N GLY A 150 -12.06 8.45 -10.56
CA GLY A 150 -10.61 8.59 -10.44
C GLY A 150 -10.14 8.79 -9.00
N GLU A 151 -10.94 8.36 -8.02
CA GLU A 151 -10.64 8.58 -6.60
C GLU A 151 -10.04 7.33 -5.96
N LEU A 152 -9.08 7.56 -5.08
CA LEU A 152 -8.49 6.57 -4.20
C LEU A 152 -8.78 6.93 -2.76
N VAL A 153 -9.28 5.98 -1.97
CA VAL A 153 -9.54 6.17 -0.54
C VAL A 153 -8.62 5.27 0.26
N VAL A 154 -7.91 5.86 1.22
CA VAL A 154 -6.99 5.15 2.12
C VAL A 154 -6.92 5.84 3.47
N ASN A 155 -6.46 5.12 4.50
CA ASN A 155 -6.24 5.74 5.80
C ASN A 155 -4.94 6.58 5.83
N ASP A 156 -4.89 7.51 6.77
CA ASP A 156 -3.72 8.27 7.14
C ASP A 156 -3.62 8.30 8.66
N PHE A 157 -2.65 7.56 9.22
CA PHE A 157 -2.40 7.58 10.66
C PHE A 157 -1.46 8.71 11.04
N THR A 158 -2.07 9.84 11.42
CA THR A 158 -1.41 11.13 11.63
C THR A 158 -0.43 11.12 12.81
N ASP A 159 0.44 12.13 12.85
CA ASP A 159 1.31 12.39 14.01
C ASP A 159 0.51 12.73 15.28
N GLY A 160 -0.72 13.23 15.11
CA GLY A 160 -1.68 13.45 16.20
C GLY A 160 -2.32 12.16 16.74
N GLY A 161 -1.94 10.99 16.21
CA GLY A 161 -2.49 9.70 16.61
C GLY A 161 -3.97 9.55 16.27
N THR A 162 -4.40 10.10 15.14
CA THR A 162 -5.73 9.86 14.56
C THR A 162 -5.59 9.01 13.31
N ASP A 163 -6.54 8.12 13.12
CA ASP A 163 -6.65 7.31 11.90
C ASP A 163 -7.76 7.89 11.03
N ASP A 164 -7.43 8.85 10.18
CA ASP A 164 -8.40 9.51 9.31
C ASP A 164 -8.42 8.81 7.95
N LEU A 165 -9.49 8.93 7.17
CA LEU A 165 -9.47 8.57 5.75
C LEU A 165 -9.16 9.80 4.91
N VAL A 166 -8.33 9.64 3.88
CA VAL A 166 -8.10 10.62 2.83
C VAL A 166 -8.65 10.11 1.51
N VAL A 167 -9.24 11.02 0.75
CA VAL A 167 -9.69 10.80 -0.62
C VAL A 167 -8.70 11.52 -1.53
N VAL A 168 -8.10 10.81 -2.46
CA VAL A 168 -7.01 11.29 -3.31
C VAL A 168 -7.42 11.15 -4.77
N ASP A 169 -7.22 12.21 -5.55
CA ASP A 169 -7.31 12.14 -7.00
C ASP A 169 -6.12 11.34 -7.54
N VAL A 170 -6.39 10.22 -8.21
CA VAL A 170 -5.35 9.28 -8.69
C VAL A 170 -4.41 9.93 -9.71
N ALA A 171 -4.91 10.83 -10.54
CA ALA A 171 -4.13 11.43 -11.62
C ALA A 171 -3.13 12.48 -11.09
N THR A 172 -3.49 13.19 -10.01
CA THR A 172 -2.74 14.36 -9.54
C THR A 172 -2.14 14.21 -8.15
N GLY A 173 -2.59 13.24 -7.36
CA GLY A 173 -2.19 13.07 -5.95
C GLY A 173 -2.82 14.10 -5.01
N ASN A 174 -3.73 14.94 -5.50
CA ASN A 174 -4.40 15.95 -4.67
C ASN A 174 -5.37 15.28 -3.69
N VAL A 175 -5.34 15.74 -2.43
CA VAL A 175 -6.35 15.35 -1.44
C VAL A 175 -7.64 16.11 -1.75
N LEU A 176 -8.68 15.37 -2.11
CA LEU A 176 -10.02 15.87 -2.40
C LEU A 176 -10.82 16.08 -1.11
N ASP A 177 -10.70 15.15 -0.16
CA ASP A 177 -11.35 15.25 1.14
C ASP A 177 -10.56 14.48 2.21
N ARG A 178 -10.84 14.80 3.48
CA ARG A 178 -10.33 14.08 4.65
C ARG A 178 -11.46 13.89 5.65
N VAL A 179 -11.75 12.64 5.97
CA VAL A 179 -12.83 12.27 6.89
C VAL A 179 -12.25 11.68 8.16
N SER A 180 -12.58 12.28 9.31
CA SER A 180 -12.15 11.71 10.58
C SER A 180 -12.99 10.49 10.95
N THR A 181 -12.33 9.41 11.33
CA THR A 181 -13.01 8.17 11.74
C THR A 181 -13.28 8.11 13.24
N GLY A 182 -12.67 9.02 14.01
CA GLY A 182 -12.64 9.00 15.47
C GLY A 182 -11.69 7.95 16.07
N SER A 183 -11.04 7.11 15.25
CA SER A 183 -10.12 6.09 15.74
C SER A 183 -8.77 6.68 16.15
N ARG A 184 -8.20 6.09 17.21
CA ARG A 184 -6.86 6.39 17.74
C ARG A 184 -5.84 5.28 17.45
N ILE A 185 -6.27 4.29 16.67
CA ILE A 185 -5.49 3.12 16.32
C ILE A 185 -5.61 2.95 14.80
N ALA A 186 -4.47 2.94 14.12
CA ALA A 186 -4.42 2.60 12.71
C ALA A 186 -4.90 1.17 12.49
N ASN A 187 -5.82 0.96 11.56
CA ASN A 187 -6.15 -0.39 11.14
C ASN A 187 -5.26 -0.85 9.97
N GLY A 188 -4.94 -2.14 9.96
CA GLY A 188 -4.29 -2.81 8.83
C GLY A 188 -5.26 -3.59 7.94
N MET A 189 -6.57 -3.55 8.23
CA MET A 189 -7.61 -4.34 7.55
C MET A 189 -8.38 -3.51 6.52
N PHE A 190 -8.77 -4.15 5.40
CA PHE A 190 -9.38 -3.56 4.20
C PHE A 190 -10.62 -2.68 4.43
N LEU A 191 -10.72 -1.60 3.64
CA LEU A 191 -11.96 -0.84 3.47
C LEU A 191 -12.95 -1.66 2.64
N SER A 192 -14.25 -1.42 2.83
CA SER A 192 -15.30 -2.01 1.99
C SER A 192 -16.07 -0.91 1.24
N ALA A 193 -16.08 -0.97 -0.09
CA ALA A 193 -16.86 -0.05 -0.92
C ALA A 193 -18.37 -0.27 -0.70
N GLY A 194 -19.13 0.80 -0.46
CA GLY A 194 -20.59 0.75 -0.28
C GLY A 194 -21.39 0.79 -1.59
N GLY A 195 -20.74 1.05 -2.71
CA GLY A 195 -21.34 1.06 -4.06
C GLY A 195 -21.83 2.43 -4.53
N HIS A 196 -21.72 3.48 -3.71
CA HIS A 196 -22.19 4.83 -4.03
C HIS A 196 -21.14 5.90 -3.70
N ARG A 197 -19.86 5.67 -4.09
CA ARG A 197 -18.72 6.55 -3.73
C ARG A 197 -18.68 6.76 -2.20
N ASP A 198 -18.78 5.66 -1.48
CA ASP A 198 -18.84 5.58 -0.02
C ASP A 198 -18.08 4.35 0.49
N ILE A 199 -17.68 4.40 1.75
CA ILE A 199 -16.84 3.38 2.37
C ILE A 199 -17.42 2.95 3.72
N TRP A 200 -17.36 1.66 3.99
CA TRP A 200 -17.51 1.09 5.32
C TRP A 200 -16.14 0.76 5.88
N TYR A 201 -15.85 1.27 7.07
CA TYR A 201 -14.58 1.09 7.73
C TYR A 201 -14.77 0.56 9.15
N CYS A 202 -14.36 -0.69 9.36
CA CYS A 202 -14.18 -1.24 10.70
C CYS A 202 -12.88 -0.67 11.27
N THR A 203 -12.94 0.27 12.18
CA THR A 203 -11.82 0.62 13.06
C THR A 203 -11.75 -0.38 14.22
N THR A 204 -10.74 -0.29 15.10
CA THR A 204 -10.61 -1.21 16.24
C THR A 204 -11.84 -1.21 17.16
N LEU A 205 -12.57 -0.10 17.27
CA LEU A 205 -13.66 0.07 18.23
C LEU A 205 -15.03 0.37 17.59
N ALA A 206 -15.08 0.69 16.30
CA ALA A 206 -16.31 1.11 15.64
C ALA A 206 -16.35 0.72 14.17
N LEU A 207 -17.56 0.42 13.67
CA LEU A 207 -17.87 0.39 12.25
C LEU A 207 -18.42 1.75 11.85
N SER A 208 -17.74 2.42 10.92
CA SER A 208 -18.12 3.74 10.42
C SER A 208 -18.56 3.64 8.97
N HIS A 209 -19.68 4.29 8.64
CA HIS A 209 -20.06 4.60 7.25
C HIS A 209 -19.50 5.98 6.90
N ILE A 210 -18.69 6.04 5.86
CA ILE A 210 -17.91 7.20 5.47
C ILE A 210 -18.34 7.67 4.09
N THR A 211 -18.69 8.95 4.03
CA THR A 211 -19.04 9.69 2.81
C THR A 211 -18.22 10.98 2.78
N TRP A 212 -17.96 11.51 1.60
CA TRP A 212 -17.16 12.71 1.37
C TRP A 212 -17.78 13.60 0.29
N SER A 213 -17.34 14.85 0.22
CA SER A 213 -17.85 15.82 -0.76
C SER A 213 -17.27 15.58 -2.16
#